data_AF-A0A8S0G3R8-F1
#
_entry.id   AF-A0A8S0G3R8-F1
#
_cell.length_a   1.000
_cell.length_b   1.000
_cell.length_c   1.000
_cell.angle_alpha   90.00
_cell.angle_beta   90.00
_cell.angle_gamma   90.00
#
_symmetry.space_group_name_H-M   'P 1'
#
loop_
_entity.id
_entity.type
_entity.pdbx_description
1 polymer ?
#
loop_
_entity_poly.entity_id
_entity_poly.type
_entity_poly.pdbx_seq_one_letter_code
_entity_poly.pdbx_strand_id
1 'polypeptide(L)'
;MNTDTFMCSSDEKQTRSPLSLYSEYQRMEIEFRAPHIMPTSHWHGQVEVNVPFDGDVEYLINNEKVNINQGHITLFWACTPHQLTDTGTCQSMAILNLPMHLFLSWPLDLSV
;
A
#
# COMPACT_ATOMS: atom_id res chain seq x y z
N MET A 1 -6.36 20.92 31.13
CA MET A 1 -6.84 19.85 30.26
C MET A 1 -6.45 20.23 28.85
N ASN A 2 -5.60 19.46 28.20
CA ASN A 2 -5.02 19.80 26.90
C ASN A 2 -6.12 19.66 25.83
N THR A 3 -6.56 20.77 25.25
CA THR A 3 -7.60 20.82 24.21
C THR A 3 -6.96 20.65 22.83
N ASP A 4 -6.18 19.59 22.66
CA ASP A 4 -5.55 19.32 21.38
C ASP A 4 -6.54 18.58 20.48
N THR A 5 -7.12 19.29 19.52
CA THR A 5 -8.20 18.82 18.65
C THR A 5 -7.80 17.60 17.79
N PHE A 6 -6.52 17.24 17.75
CA PHE A 6 -5.97 16.13 16.97
C PHE A 6 -5.68 14.86 17.81
N MET A 7 -5.92 14.88 19.12
CA MET A 7 -5.77 13.69 19.97
C MET A 7 -7.12 12.99 20.19
N CYS A 8 -7.21 11.71 19.80
CA CYS A 8 -8.34 10.86 20.15
C CYS A 8 -8.17 10.26 21.56
N SER A 9 -9.25 10.20 22.32
CA SER A 9 -9.28 9.61 23.67
C SER A 9 -9.88 8.21 23.64
N SER A 10 -9.44 7.33 24.55
CA SER A 10 -10.00 5.99 24.74
C SER A 10 -11.48 5.99 25.14
N ASP A 11 -11.98 7.11 25.68
CA ASP A 11 -13.37 7.26 26.12
C ASP A 11 -14.32 7.74 24.99
N GLU A 12 -13.80 8.00 23.78
CA GLU A 12 -14.63 8.41 22.64
C GLU A 12 -15.47 7.24 22.11
N LYS A 13 -16.78 7.47 21.96
CA LYS A 13 -17.74 6.46 21.45
C LYS A 13 -17.45 5.96 20.03
N GLN A 14 -16.64 6.69 19.27
CA GLN A 14 -16.23 6.33 17.92
C GLN A 14 -14.71 6.36 17.88
N THR A 15 -14.07 5.19 17.97
CA THR A 15 -12.62 5.05 17.88
C THR A 15 -12.17 5.44 16.47
N ARG A 16 -11.62 6.65 16.33
CA ARG A 16 -10.92 7.08 15.13
C ARG A 16 -9.43 7.04 15.42
N SER A 17 -8.65 6.39 14.55
CA SER A 17 -7.19 6.49 14.65
C SER A 17 -6.79 7.95 14.40
N PRO A 18 -5.83 8.54 15.13
CA PRO A 18 -5.33 9.88 14.84
C PRO A 18 -4.88 10.06 13.37
N LEU A 19 -4.44 8.97 12.73
CA LEU A 19 -4.08 8.96 11.31
C LEU A 19 -5.28 8.97 10.36
N SER A 20 -6.47 8.60 10.83
CA SER A 20 -7.70 8.65 10.02
C SER A 20 -8.12 10.08 9.70
N LEU A 21 -7.75 11.07 10.53
CA LEU A 21 -8.04 12.49 10.31
C LEU A 21 -7.35 13.04 9.06
N TYR A 22 -6.18 12.52 8.71
CA TYR A 22 -5.43 12.91 7.51
C TYR A 22 -5.79 12.08 6.28
N SER A 23 -6.62 11.05 6.45
CA SER A 23 -6.82 10.00 5.44
C SER A 23 -8.18 10.04 4.75
N GLU A 24 -9.04 11.03 5.02
CA GLU A 24 -10.34 11.15 4.35
C GLU A 24 -10.23 11.19 2.81
N TYR A 25 -9.06 11.53 2.27
CA TYR A 25 -8.76 11.55 0.84
C TYR A 25 -8.13 10.26 0.29
N GLN A 26 -7.67 9.33 1.14
CA GLN A 26 -7.01 8.11 0.71
C GLN A 26 -8.00 6.94 0.78
N ARG A 27 -8.53 6.56 -0.39
CA ARG A 27 -9.42 5.40 -0.51
C ARG A 27 -8.62 4.11 -0.58
N MET A 28 -9.25 3.04 -0.12
CA MET A 28 -8.83 1.70 -0.50
C MET A 28 -9.20 1.48 -1.96
N GLU A 29 -8.24 1.03 -2.74
CA GLU A 29 -8.42 0.74 -4.16
C GLU A 29 -7.90 -0.66 -4.45
N ILE A 30 -8.64 -1.38 -5.29
CA ILE A 30 -8.27 -2.70 -5.79
C ILE A 30 -8.43 -2.64 -7.29
N GLU A 31 -7.35 -2.88 -8.00
CA GLU A 31 -7.31 -2.92 -9.47
C GLU A 31 -6.87 -4.30 -9.93
N PHE A 32 -7.49 -4.77 -11.01
CA PHE A 32 -7.06 -5.93 -11.76
C PHE A 32 -6.85 -5.50 -13.20
N ARG A 33 -5.59 -5.49 -13.64
CA ARG A 33 -5.21 -4.97 -14.96
C ARG A 33 -3.88 -5.53 -15.42
N ALA A 34 -3.57 -5.32 -16.69
CA ALA A 34 -2.20 -5.48 -17.16
C ALA A 34 -1.27 -4.49 -16.44
N PRO A 35 -0.05 -4.92 -16.06
CA PRO A 35 0.95 -4.00 -15.58
C PRO A 35 1.35 -3.02 -16.70
N HIS A 36 1.76 -1.82 -16.32
CA HIS A 36 2.27 -0.82 -17.27
C HIS A 36 3.55 -0.23 -16.74
N ILE A 37 4.49 0.05 -17.64
CA ILE A 37 5.73 0.73 -17.30
C ILE A 37 5.40 2.11 -16.75
N MET A 38 5.94 2.41 -15.58
CA MET A 38 5.84 3.73 -14.98
C MET A 38 6.95 4.61 -15.56
N PRO A 39 6.65 5.81 -16.08
CA PRO A 39 7.67 6.68 -16.69
C PRO A 39 8.66 7.24 -15.66
N THR A 40 8.25 7.38 -14.41
CA THR A 40 9.02 7.91 -13.29
C THR A 40 8.61 7.21 -11.98
N SER A 41 9.45 7.28 -10.95
CA SER A 41 9.06 6.80 -9.62
C SER A 41 7.92 7.63 -9.02
N HIS A 42 6.94 6.96 -8.43
CA HIS A 42 5.86 7.58 -7.68
C HIS A 42 5.97 7.25 -6.18
N TRP A 43 5.23 7.99 -5.36
CA TRP A 43 5.05 7.69 -3.94
C TRP A 43 3.70 8.20 -3.45
N HIS A 44 3.08 7.47 -2.53
CA HIS A 44 1.80 7.82 -1.92
C HIS A 44 1.67 7.22 -0.52
N GLY A 45 0.68 7.68 0.25
CA GLY A 45 0.55 7.34 1.67
C GLY A 45 -0.14 6.01 1.96
N GLN A 46 -0.10 5.04 1.05
CA GLN A 46 -0.69 3.71 1.21
C GLN A 46 0.40 2.64 1.39
N VAL A 47 0.00 1.48 1.90
CA VAL A 47 0.72 0.22 1.65
C VAL A 47 0.23 -0.32 0.31
N GLU A 48 1.15 -0.76 -0.55
CA GLU A 48 0.79 -1.37 -1.84
C GLU A 48 1.01 -2.88 -1.78
N VAL A 49 0.02 -3.64 -2.27
CA VAL A 49 0.09 -5.09 -2.47
C VAL A 49 0.04 -5.38 -3.95
N ASN A 50 1.01 -6.14 -4.43
CA ASN A 50 1.20 -6.43 -5.84
C ASN A 50 1.30 -7.95 -6.06
N VAL A 51 0.47 -8.46 -6.96
CA VAL A 51 0.40 -9.90 -7.30
C VAL A 51 0.31 -10.08 -8.81
N PRO A 52 1.43 -10.32 -9.52
CA PRO A 52 1.40 -10.67 -10.93
C PRO A 52 0.98 -12.14 -11.11
N PHE A 53 0.14 -12.46 -12.09
CA PHE A 53 -0.44 -13.80 -12.22
C PHE A 53 0.22 -14.69 -13.27
N ASP A 54 0.66 -14.13 -14.39
CA ASP A 54 1.05 -14.88 -15.60
C ASP A 54 2.43 -14.52 -16.15
N GLY A 55 3.19 -13.72 -15.41
CA GLY A 55 4.58 -13.40 -15.71
C GLY A 55 5.24 -12.61 -14.59
N ASP A 56 6.56 -12.61 -14.57
CA ASP A 56 7.33 -11.83 -13.60
C ASP A 56 7.34 -10.35 -13.99
N VAL A 57 7.49 -9.46 -13.00
CA VAL A 57 7.65 -8.01 -13.22
C VAL A 57 8.84 -7.46 -12.45
N GLU A 58 9.52 -6.46 -12.99
CA GLU A 58 10.61 -5.75 -12.32
C GLU A 58 10.11 -4.40 -11.79
N TYR A 59 10.39 -4.15 -10.51
CA TYR A 59 10.24 -2.84 -9.89
C TYR A 59 11.60 -2.28 -9.49
N LEU A 60 11.72 -0.96 -9.52
CA LEU A 60 12.70 -0.21 -8.76
C LEU A 60 12.00 0.30 -7.49
N ILE A 61 12.41 -0.15 -6.31
CA ILE A 61 11.88 0.30 -5.02
C ILE A 61 13.04 0.87 -4.21
N ASN A 62 12.97 2.14 -3.85
CA ASN A 62 14.07 2.84 -3.16
C ASN A 62 15.42 2.72 -3.87
N ASN A 63 15.43 2.81 -5.20
CA ASN A 63 16.62 2.60 -6.05
C ASN A 63 17.18 1.16 -6.07
N GLU A 64 16.51 0.20 -5.44
CA GLU A 64 16.86 -1.22 -5.53
C GLU A 64 15.98 -1.94 -6.54
N LYS A 65 16.58 -2.79 -7.37
CA LYS A 65 15.84 -3.64 -8.31
C LYS A 65 15.23 -4.82 -7.56
N VAL A 66 13.92 -4.95 -7.68
CA VAL A 66 13.14 -6.03 -7.07
C VAL A 66 12.39 -6.75 -8.19
N ASN A 67 12.67 -8.04 -8.35
CA ASN A 67 11.89 -8.91 -9.22
C ASN A 67 10.73 -9.52 -8.42
N ILE A 68 9.51 -9.31 -8.88
CA ILE A 68 8.32 -9.92 -8.32
C ILE A 68 7.93 -11.07 -9.25
N ASN A 69 8.16 -12.29 -8.77
CA ASN A 69 7.83 -13.50 -9.51
C ASN A 69 6.31 -13.69 -9.59
N GLN A 70 5.84 -14.30 -10.68
CA GLN A 70 4.46 -14.71 -10.83
C GLN A 70 3.93 -15.49 -9.61
N GLY A 71 2.70 -15.20 -9.20
CA GLY A 71 2.03 -15.82 -8.07
C GLY A 71 2.54 -15.40 -6.68
N HIS A 72 3.60 -14.60 -6.60
CA HIS A 72 4.06 -14.07 -5.32
C HIS A 72 3.23 -12.85 -4.90
N ILE A 73 2.96 -12.74 -3.60
CA ILE A 73 2.37 -11.54 -3.01
C ILE A 73 3.51 -10.66 -2.50
N THR A 74 3.66 -9.48 -3.09
CA THR A 74 4.62 -8.48 -2.63
C THR A 74 3.89 -7.36 -1.91
N LEU A 75 4.39 -7.00 -0.73
CA LEU A 75 3.90 -5.91 0.11
C LEU A 75 5.03 -4.90 0.30
N PHE A 76 4.76 -3.62 0.06
CA PHE A 76 5.74 -2.57 0.32
C PHE A 76 5.10 -1.24 0.72
N TRP A 77 5.90 -0.39 1.37
CA TRP A 77 5.51 0.96 1.72
C TRP A 77 5.52 1.84 0.47
N ALA A 78 4.36 2.19 -0.07
CA ALA A 78 4.29 3.05 -1.25
C ALA A 78 4.72 4.49 -0.98
N CYS A 79 4.98 4.85 0.29
CA CYS A 79 5.62 6.11 0.67
C CYS A 79 7.11 6.15 0.31
N THR A 80 7.68 5.00 -0.07
CA THR A 80 9.01 4.86 -0.63
C THR A 80 8.92 5.01 -2.16
N PRO A 81 9.83 5.76 -2.82
CA PRO A 81 9.81 5.89 -4.28
C PRO A 81 9.84 4.53 -4.96
N HIS A 82 8.85 4.27 -5.81
CA HIS A 82 8.75 3.00 -6.53
C HIS A 82 8.34 3.20 -8.00
N GLN A 83 8.79 2.31 -8.87
CA GLN A 83 8.57 2.36 -10.32
C GLN A 83 8.53 0.95 -10.90
N LEU A 84 7.49 0.59 -11.66
CA LEU A 84 7.50 -0.62 -12.48
C LEU A 84 8.35 -0.36 -13.74
N THR A 85 9.48 -1.05 -13.86
CA THR A 85 10.51 -0.82 -14.89
C THR A 85 10.52 -1.86 -16.00
N ASP A 86 9.97 -3.05 -15.75
CA ASP A 86 9.76 -4.10 -16.76
C ASP A 86 8.48 -4.88 -16.45
N THR A 87 7.61 -5.04 -17.45
CA THR A 87 6.39 -5.86 -17.32
C THR A 87 6.64 -7.33 -17.64
N GLY A 88 7.81 -7.68 -18.17
CA GLY A 88 8.10 -9.02 -18.67
C GLY A 88 7.03 -9.48 -19.65
N THR A 89 6.52 -10.70 -19.43
CA THR A 89 5.38 -11.26 -20.18
C THR A 89 4.04 -11.11 -19.45
N CYS A 90 4.02 -10.48 -18.27
CA CYS A 90 2.83 -10.38 -17.43
C CYS A 90 1.73 -9.57 -18.12
N GLN A 91 0.53 -10.16 -18.24
CA GLN A 91 -0.66 -9.53 -18.82
C GLN A 91 -1.72 -9.24 -17.76
N SER A 92 -1.56 -9.80 -16.56
CA SER A 92 -2.57 -9.68 -15.52
C SER A 92 -1.95 -9.61 -14.12
N MET A 93 -2.36 -8.60 -13.37
CA MET A 93 -1.86 -8.33 -12.02
C MET A 93 -2.97 -7.73 -11.15
N ALA A 94 -2.99 -8.13 -9.88
CA ALA A 94 -3.77 -7.44 -8.84
C ALA A 94 -2.88 -6.41 -8.14
N ILE A 95 -3.42 -5.21 -7.96
CA ILE A 95 -2.78 -4.08 -7.28
C ILE A 95 -3.76 -3.58 -6.23
N LEU A 96 -3.34 -3.55 -4.97
CA LEU A 96 -4.16 -3.07 -3.87
C LEU A 96 -3.45 -1.92 -3.17
N ASN A 97 -4.12 -0.77 -3.10
CA ASN A 97 -3.66 0.38 -2.34
C ASN A 97 -4.43 0.43 -1.02
N LEU A 98 -3.77 0.06 0.07
CA LEU A 98 -4.33 0.03 1.42
C LEU A 98 -3.93 1.30 2.20
N PRO A 99 -4.89 2.17 2.58
CA PRO A 99 -4.58 3.34 3.39
C PRO A 99 -3.87 2.95 4.69
N MET A 100 -2.78 3.65 5.00
CA MET A 100 -1.91 3.34 6.15
C MET A 100 -2.67 3.28 7.48
N HIS A 101 -3.64 4.17 7.69
CA HIS A 101 -4.43 4.19 8.92
C HIS A 101 -5.32 2.95 9.10
N LEU A 102 -5.77 2.33 8.00
CA LEU A 102 -6.53 1.08 8.03
C LEU A 102 -5.60 -0.11 8.27
N PHE A 103 -4.43 -0.13 7.62
CA PHE A 103 -3.43 -1.17 7.86
C PHE A 103 -3.02 -1.22 9.34
N LEU A 104 -2.70 -0.06 9.93
CA LEU A 104 -2.27 0.04 11.32
C LEU A 104 -3.38 -0.18 12.35
N SER A 105 -4.66 -0.19 11.93
CA SER A 105 -5.78 -0.50 12.82
C SER A 105 -6.18 -1.98 12.80
N TRP A 106 -5.53 -2.81 11.97
CA TRP A 106 -5.82 -4.23 11.93
C TRP A 106 -5.49 -4.89 13.26
N PRO A 107 -6.40 -5.71 13.80
CA PRO A 107 -6.14 -6.45 15.02
C PRO A 107 -5.01 -7.45 14.74
N LEU A 108 -3.87 -7.23 15.37
CA LEU A 108 -2.81 -8.23 15.41
C LEU A 108 -3.15 -9.19 16.56
N ASP A 109 -3.48 -10.43 16.22
CA ASP A 109 -3.58 -11.45 17.24
C ASP A 109 -2.19 -11.67 17.84
N LEU A 110 -2.10 -11.55 19.17
CA LEU A 110 -0.86 -11.81 19.90
C LEU A 110 -0.71 -13.30 20.24
N SER A 111 -1.63 -14.16 19.79
CA SER A 111 -1.48 -15.60 19.94
C SER A 111 -0.39 -16.14 19.00
N VAL A 112 0.80 -16.34 19.58
CA VAL A 112 1.89 -17.15 19.02
C VAL A 112 1.86 -18.54 19.63
#